data_AF-A0AAU8JCP6-F1
#
_entry.id   AF-A0AAU8JCP6-F1
#
_cell.length_a   1.000
_cell.length_b   1.000
_cell.length_c   1.000
_cell.angle_alpha   90.00
_cell.angle_beta   90.00
_cell.angle_gamma   90.00
#
_symmetry.space_group_name_H-M   'P 1'
#
loop_
_entity.id
_entity.type
_entity.pdbx_description
1 polymer ?
#
loop_
_entity_poly.entity_id
_entity_poly.type
_entity_poly.pdbx_seq_one_letter_code
_entity_poly.pdbx_strand_id
1 'polypeptide(L)'
;MTTVSVKDEYIEILTALGDVQAAIDLAVQCYAISQITAKVAELKKNEAKYRAKYGIDYPTFAQRIGQDEAWIEKIEADGNKLWEIDLADWEFCYKGIEDWTIKLQTILTM
;
A
#
# COMPACT_ATOMS: atom_id res chain seq x y z
N MET A 1 -5.21 24.19 -8.95
CA MET A 1 -4.00 24.01 -9.80
C MET A 1 -2.78 24.18 -8.92
N THR A 2 -1.83 23.27 -9.03
CA THR A 2 -0.52 23.37 -8.39
C THR A 2 0.51 23.45 -9.52
N THR A 3 1.42 24.43 -9.47
CA THR A 3 2.44 24.59 -10.51
C THR A 3 3.66 23.74 -10.17
N VAL A 4 4.16 22.98 -11.15
CA VAL A 4 5.39 22.19 -11.05
C VAL A 4 6.32 22.60 -12.19
N SER A 5 7.61 22.78 -11.90
CA SER A 5 8.60 23.10 -12.92
C SER A 5 8.94 21.86 -13.74
N VAL A 6 8.85 21.97 -15.06
CA VAL A 6 9.27 20.95 -16.02
C VAL A 6 10.39 21.55 -16.87
N LYS A 7 11.33 20.71 -17.32
CA LYS A 7 12.40 21.17 -18.19
C LYS A 7 11.87 21.53 -19.58
N ASP A 8 12.41 22.60 -20.15
CA ASP A 8 12.01 23.11 -21.45
C ASP A 8 12.21 22.08 -22.57
N GLU A 9 13.25 21.24 -22.50
CA GLU A 9 13.50 20.22 -23.53
C GLU A 9 12.35 19.20 -23.63
N TYR A 10 11.66 18.91 -22.53
CA TYR A 10 10.50 18.02 -22.55
C TYR A 10 9.27 18.72 -23.13
N ILE A 11 9.10 20.02 -22.84
CA ILE A 11 7.99 20.80 -23.35
C ILE A 11 8.11 21.01 -24.85
N GLU A 12 9.31 21.27 -25.37
CA GLU A 12 9.56 21.40 -26.81
C GLU A 12 9.15 20.14 -27.57
N ILE A 13 9.56 18.96 -27.08
CA ILE A 13 9.20 17.67 -27.67
C ILE A 13 7.70 17.43 -27.60
N LEU A 14 7.07 17.64 -26.43
CA LEU A 14 5.63 17.41 -26.27
C LEU A 14 4.79 18.38 -27.11
N THR A 15 5.23 19.62 -27.25
CA THR A 15 4.56 20.64 -28.09
C THR A 15 4.58 20.22 -29.55
N ALA A 16 5.69 19.66 -30.02
CA ALA A 16 5.78 19.13 -31.38
C ALA A 16 4.86 17.92 -31.62
N LEU A 17 4.49 17.19 -30.56
CA LEU A 17 3.67 15.98 -30.61
C LEU A 17 2.18 16.22 -30.34
N GLY A 18 1.79 17.40 -29.84
CA GLY A 18 0.39 17.79 -29.68
C GLY A 18 0.11 18.56 -28.39
N ASP A 19 -0.97 18.19 -27.71
CA ASP A 19 -1.41 18.85 -26.48
C ASP A 19 -0.50 18.46 -25.30
N VAL A 20 0.36 19.41 -24.93
CA VAL A 20 1.30 19.27 -23.81
C VAL A 20 0.59 19.00 -22.49
N GLN A 21 -0.55 19.66 -22.24
CA GLN A 21 -1.27 19.52 -20.98
C GLN A 21 -1.87 18.11 -20.88
N ALA A 22 -2.53 17.64 -21.93
CA ALA A 22 -3.07 16.28 -21.98
C ALA A 22 -1.96 15.22 -21.85
N ALA A 23 -0.79 15.44 -22.47
CA ALA A 23 0.34 14.53 -22.37
C ALA A 23 0.93 14.47 -20.95
N ILE A 24 1.06 15.62 -20.28
CA ILE A 24 1.52 15.71 -18.88
C ILE A 24 0.51 15.03 -17.95
N ASP A 25 -0.77 15.32 -18.11
CA ASP A 25 -1.82 14.74 -17.26
C ASP A 25 -1.85 13.21 -17.37
N LEU A 26 -1.78 12.68 -18.60
CA LEU A 26 -1.71 11.23 -18.83
C LEU A 26 -0.44 10.61 -18.24
N ALA A 27 0.71 11.26 -18.42
CA ALA A 27 1.98 10.76 -17.90
C ALA A 27 1.99 10.70 -16.36
N VAL A 28 1.49 11.75 -15.70
CA VAL A 28 1.37 11.81 -14.25
C VAL A 28 0.36 10.78 -13.74
N GLN A 29 -0.77 10.60 -14.42
CA GLN A 29 -1.76 9.57 -14.09
C GLN A 29 -1.16 8.17 -14.16
N CYS A 30 -0.49 7.83 -15.26
CA CYS A 30 0.16 6.53 -15.46
C CYS A 30 1.23 6.26 -14.40
N TYR A 31 2.03 7.29 -14.07
CA TYR A 31 3.04 7.18 -13.03
C TYR A 31 2.42 6.97 -11.65
N ALA A 32 1.38 7.74 -11.31
CA ALA A 32 0.66 7.59 -10.04
C ALA A 32 0.06 6.19 -9.88
N ILE A 33 -0.59 5.66 -10.92
CA ILE A 33 -1.13 4.29 -10.94
C ILE A 33 -0.01 3.27 -10.70
N SER A 34 1.12 3.44 -11.37
CA SER A 34 2.27 2.54 -11.23
C SER A 34 2.83 2.55 -9.81
N GLN A 35 2.98 3.73 -9.20
CA GLN A 35 3.46 3.89 -7.83
C GLN A 35 2.51 3.28 -6.81
N ILE A 36 1.20 3.52 -6.94
CA ILE A 36 0.20 2.94 -6.04
C ILE A 36 0.17 1.42 -6.17
N THR A 37 0.23 0.89 -7.40
CA THR A 37 0.26 -0.57 -7.64
C THR A 37 1.48 -1.21 -7.00
N ALA A 38 2.66 -0.60 -7.15
CA ALA A 38 3.88 -1.06 -6.50
C ALA A 38 3.75 -1.04 -4.97
N LYS A 39 3.15 0.02 -4.41
CA LYS A 39 2.95 0.12 -2.96
C LYS A 39 1.99 -0.94 -2.42
N VAL A 40 0.86 -1.16 -3.10
CA VAL A 40 -0.10 -2.22 -2.73
C VAL A 40 0.57 -3.60 -2.81
N ALA A 41 1.39 -3.86 -3.83
CA ALA A 41 2.13 -5.12 -3.96
C ALA A 41 3.14 -5.32 -2.81
N GLU A 42 3.86 -4.26 -2.42
CA GLU A 42 4.77 -4.28 -1.27
C GLU A 42 4.04 -4.62 0.03
N LEU A 43 2.91 -3.94 0.31
CA LEU A 43 2.13 -4.16 1.52
C LEU A 43 1.52 -5.56 1.55
N LYS A 44 0.99 -6.05 0.42
CA LYS A 44 0.48 -7.44 0.30
C LYS A 44 1.59 -8.48 0.54
N LYS A 45 2.80 -8.22 0.07
CA LYS A 45 3.95 -9.10 0.32
C LYS A 45 4.28 -9.15 1.82
N ASN A 46 4.20 -8.02 2.52
CA ASN A 46 4.46 -7.97 3.96
C ASN A 46 3.33 -8.62 4.77
N GLU A 47 2.06 -8.33 4.43
CA GLU A 47 0.87 -8.99 4.99
C GLU A 47 0.98 -10.52 4.89
N ALA A 48 1.37 -11.04 3.71
CA ALA A 48 1.53 -12.47 3.48
C ALA A 48 2.61 -13.12 4.37
N LYS A 49 3.65 -12.38 4.80
CA LYS A 49 4.66 -12.92 5.73
C LYS A 49 4.04 -13.19 7.10
N TYR A 50 3.21 -12.27 7.60
CA TYR A 50 2.54 -12.46 8.88
C TYR A 50 1.47 -13.54 8.79
N ARG A 51 0.69 -13.57 7.70
CA ARG A 51 -0.25 -14.66 7.44
C ARG A 51 0.42 -16.03 7.43
N ALA A 52 1.60 -16.15 6.83
CA ALA A 52 2.38 -17.38 6.86
C ALA A 52 2.95 -17.70 8.25
N LYS A 53 3.37 -16.67 9.00
CA LYS A 53 3.93 -16.80 10.36
C LYS A 53 2.89 -17.29 11.37
N TYR A 54 1.67 -16.74 11.30
CA TYR A 54 0.60 -17.01 12.27
C TYR A 54 -0.45 -18.03 11.79
N GLY A 55 -0.45 -18.36 10.50
CA GLY A 55 -1.37 -19.33 9.89
C GLY A 55 -2.82 -18.87 9.79
N ILE A 56 -3.10 -17.60 10.11
CA ILE A 56 -4.42 -16.97 10.11
C ILE A 56 -4.34 -15.61 9.42
N ASP A 57 -5.48 -15.01 9.10
CA ASP A 57 -5.57 -13.66 8.55
C ASP A 57 -5.54 -12.59 9.66
N TYR A 58 -5.25 -11.34 9.27
CA TYR A 58 -5.13 -10.21 10.21
C TYR A 58 -6.37 -10.02 11.10
N PRO A 59 -7.63 -9.99 10.59
CA PRO A 59 -8.80 -9.80 11.43
C PRO A 59 -8.92 -10.87 12.53
N THR A 60 -8.68 -12.14 12.19
CA THR A 60 -8.70 -13.24 13.15
C THR A 60 -7.56 -13.11 14.16
N PHE A 61 -6.37 -12.72 13.71
CA PHE A 61 -5.20 -12.48 14.58
C PHE A 61 -5.49 -11.37 15.60
N ALA A 62 -5.95 -10.21 15.13
CA ALA A 62 -6.28 -9.06 15.97
C ALA A 62 -7.41 -9.37 16.97
N GLN A 63 -8.42 -10.14 16.54
CA GLN A 63 -9.49 -10.58 17.44
C GLN A 63 -8.97 -11.47 18.56
N ARG A 64 -8.12 -12.46 18.24
CA ARG A 64 -7.60 -13.40 19.24
C ARG A 64 -6.69 -12.74 20.27
N ILE A 65 -5.83 -11.82 19.85
CA ILE A 65 -5.05 -10.99 20.78
C ILE A 65 -5.98 -10.23 21.75
N GLY A 66 -7.10 -9.69 21.27
CA GLY A 66 -8.01 -8.92 22.13
C GLY A 66 -8.91 -9.75 23.05
N GLN A 67 -9.00 -11.07 22.86
CA GLN A 67 -10.07 -11.90 23.48
C GLN A 67 -9.58 -13.22 24.09
N ASP A 68 -8.38 -13.70 23.74
CA ASP A 68 -7.90 -15.03 24.13
C ASP A 68 -6.49 -14.94 24.74
N GLU A 69 -6.46 -14.73 26.05
CA GLU A 69 -5.22 -14.62 26.84
C GLU A 69 -4.40 -15.92 26.79
N ALA A 70 -5.06 -17.09 26.80
CA ALA A 70 -4.40 -18.38 26.68
C ALA A 70 -3.69 -18.56 25.33
N TRP A 71 -4.24 -17.97 24.26
CA TRP A 71 -3.62 -17.97 22.95
C TRP A 71 -2.40 -17.04 22.89
N ILE A 72 -2.43 -15.88 23.57
CA ILE A 72 -1.25 -15.01 23.72
C ILE A 72 -0.14 -15.75 24.46
N GLU A 73 -0.44 -16.35 25.61
CA GLU A 73 0.53 -17.12 26.39
C GLU A 73 1.17 -18.23 25.55
N LYS A 74 0.37 -18.88 24.69
CA LYS A 74 0.88 -19.89 23.77
C LYS A 74 1.83 -19.30 22.71
N ILE A 75 1.50 -18.16 22.10
CA ILE A 75 2.38 -17.50 21.12
C ILE A 75 3.71 -17.07 21.76
N GLU A 76 3.65 -16.55 22.99
CA GLU A 76 4.83 -16.17 23.75
C GLU A 76 5.68 -17.38 24.14
N ALA A 77 5.04 -18.49 24.53
CA ALA A 77 5.69 -19.76 24.84
C ALA A 77 6.33 -20.42 23.60
N ASP A 78 5.69 -20.30 22.43
CA ASP A 78 6.21 -20.76 21.14
C ASP A 78 7.37 -19.87 20.61
N GLY A 79 7.82 -18.91 21.43
CA GLY A 79 9.04 -18.13 21.21
C GLY A 79 8.82 -16.81 20.47
N ASN A 80 7.57 -16.44 20.18
CA ASN A 80 7.27 -15.23 19.43
C ASN A 80 6.90 -14.05 20.34
N LYS A 81 7.90 -13.54 21.08
CA LYS A 81 7.75 -12.39 21.98
C LYS A 81 7.60 -11.04 21.28
N LEU A 82 7.64 -11.00 19.95
CA LEU A 82 7.54 -9.78 19.14
C LEU A 82 6.17 -9.65 18.48
N TRP A 83 5.17 -10.38 18.96
CA TRP A 83 3.82 -10.40 18.38
C TRP A 83 3.16 -9.02 18.40
N GLU A 84 3.47 -8.16 19.38
CA GLU A 84 2.96 -6.78 19.45
C GLU A 84 3.47 -5.91 18.29
N ILE A 85 4.75 -6.07 17.94
CA ILE A 85 5.36 -5.35 16.81
C ILE A 85 4.77 -5.87 15.51
N ASP A 86 4.66 -7.19 15.39
CA ASP A 86 4.03 -7.80 14.22
C ASP A 86 2.58 -7.36 14.07
N LEU A 87 1.82 -7.23 15.16
CA LEU A 87 0.44 -6.74 15.14
C LEU A 87 0.37 -5.32 14.56
N ALA A 88 1.22 -4.42 15.05
CA ALA A 88 1.26 -3.03 14.57
C ALA A 88 1.66 -2.93 13.09
N ASP A 89 2.70 -3.67 12.68
CA ASP A 89 3.15 -3.67 11.29
C ASP A 89 2.13 -4.33 10.35
N TRP A 90 1.46 -5.38 10.81
CA TRP A 90 0.43 -6.07 10.03
C TRP A 90 -0.84 -5.20 9.90
N GLU A 91 -1.24 -4.49 10.96
CA GLU A 91 -2.31 -3.50 10.91
C GLU A 91 -2.00 -2.41 9.88
N PHE A 92 -0.78 -1.87 9.90
CA PHE A 92 -0.33 -0.88 8.92
C PHE A 92 -0.43 -1.42 7.49
N CYS A 93 0.00 -2.66 7.26
CA CYS A 93 -0.12 -3.30 5.95
C CYS A 93 -1.59 -3.48 5.53
N TYR A 94 -2.42 -4.00 6.42
CA TYR A 94 -3.82 -4.29 6.15
C TYR A 94 -4.61 -3.02 5.79
N LYS A 95 -4.54 -1.99 6.65
CA LYS A 95 -5.18 -0.69 6.40
C LYS A 95 -4.58 0.02 5.20
N GLY A 96 -3.26 -0.04 5.05
CA GLY A 96 -2.57 0.56 3.91
C GLY A 96 -3.02 -0.04 2.57
N ILE A 97 -3.25 -1.35 2.50
CA ILE A 97 -3.78 -1.98 1.27
C ILE A 97 -5.16 -1.41 0.92
N GLU A 98 -6.05 -1.26 1.89
CA GLU A 98 -7.38 -0.67 1.69
C GLU A 98 -7.28 0.78 1.19
N ASP A 99 -6.55 1.62 1.93
CA ASP A 99 -6.39 3.05 1.60
C ASP A 99 -5.82 3.28 0.20
N TRP A 100 -4.75 2.55 -0.16
CA TRP A 100 -4.12 2.67 -1.47
C TRP A 100 -4.99 2.08 -2.58
N THR A 101 -5.79 1.05 -2.30
CA THR A 101 -6.75 0.51 -3.27
C THR A 101 -7.86 1.52 -3.56
N ILE A 102 -8.38 2.22 -2.55
CA ILE A 102 -9.37 3.29 -2.73
C ILE A 102 -8.78 4.41 -3.59
N LYS A 103 -7.54 4.85 -3.30
CA LYS A 103 -6.87 5.89 -4.11
C LYS A 103 -6.67 5.45 -5.57
N LEU A 104 -6.33 4.18 -5.81
CA LEU A 104 -6.23 3.64 -7.16
C LEU A 104 -7.58 3.68 -7.88
N GLN A 105 -8.65 3.25 -7.22
CA GLN A 105 -10.00 3.29 -7.78
C GLN A 105 -10.40 4.71 -8.16
N THR A 106 -10.15 5.68 -7.29
CA THR A 106 -10.43 7.10 -7.57
C THR A 106 -9.76 7.57 -8.86
N ILE A 107 -8.48 7.25 -9.07
CA ILE A 107 -7.74 7.64 -10.28
C ILE A 107 -8.26 6.94 -11.54
N LEU A 108 -8.75 5.71 -11.42
CA LEU A 108 -9.29 4.94 -12.55
C LEU A 108 -10.72 5.34 -12.93
N THR A 109 -11.45 6.01 -12.04
CA THR A 109 -12.83 6.49 -12.26
C THR A 109 -12.91 7.98 -12.58
N MET A 110 -11.79 8.70 -12.53
CA MET A 110 -11.66 10.08 -13.01
C MET A 110 -11.62 10.11 -14.53
#